data_AF-A0A231PHL2-F1
#
_entry.id   AF-A0A231PHL2-F1
#
_cell.length_a   1.000
_cell.length_b   1.000
_cell.length_c   1.000
_cell.angle_alpha   90.00
_cell.angle_beta   90.00
_cell.angle_gamma   90.00
#
_symmetry.space_group_name_H-M   'P 1'
#
loop_
_entity.id
_entity.type
_entity.pdbx_description
1 polymer ?
#
loop_
_entity_poly.entity_id
_entity_poly.type
_entity_poly.pdbx_seq_one_letter_code
_entity_poly.pdbx_strand_id
1 'polypeptide(L)'
;MSEKPSDDQPSASELPDDVWEQFTRDTERDIRASAPKEPSARARMVTERLRRQEERGELPPGWRTGPDPLGANRRAGRRRKLWAVLGVPVAAAVVLVALKPSLLPGDPFGPDGPGDTAASPLPAETAAPTAPPGGSTPRTPTLDEPFAGSPALRWADGAAGIVPPEAKAVGPVSKERVAQALELTKRLLVGANLDPRTVRGARPEAALAVLDPRQPKLLDDFDTALRSPSERNDPLTMFSRFDPDEIRPVGDVVKTRGRMTFEQGAGAGVVVHADYTFVYPVTRADGRPEVARTIVRRVIDVELPDPTRYRVTPGRLSVKKYDEEIGNSACDVHDGYLHPRFPSDDPGREPTGPAVDPYDRSRGIDDGGPCGTVTRT
;
A
#
# COMPACT_ATOMS: atom_id res chain seq x y z
N MET A 1 -12.72 58.07 94.82
CA MET A 1 -11.43 57.72 94.20
C MET A 1 -11.59 56.39 93.51
N SER A 2 -11.65 56.40 92.18
CA SER A 2 -11.30 55.29 91.29
C SER A 2 -11.04 55.93 89.93
N GLU A 3 -9.77 56.20 89.67
CA GLU A 3 -9.26 56.77 88.43
C GLU A 3 -9.31 55.74 87.30
N LYS A 4 -9.73 56.22 86.13
CA LYS A 4 -9.72 55.49 84.85
C LYS A 4 -8.34 55.72 84.21
N PRO A 5 -7.59 54.70 83.75
CA PRO A 5 -6.39 54.95 82.95
C PRO A 5 -6.80 55.35 81.54
N SER A 6 -6.10 56.35 81.01
CA SER A 6 -6.18 56.83 79.63
C SER A 6 -5.54 55.85 78.67
N ASP A 7 -6.26 55.51 77.59
CA ASP A 7 -5.68 54.94 76.38
C ASP A 7 -4.93 56.06 75.63
N ASP A 8 -3.62 56.13 75.80
CA ASP A 8 -2.72 56.90 74.94
C ASP A 8 -1.67 55.94 74.35
N GLN A 9 -2.03 55.24 73.28
CA GLN A 9 -1.04 54.78 72.29
C GLN A 9 -1.01 55.82 71.17
N PRO A 10 0.17 56.39 70.83
CA PRO A 10 0.28 57.21 69.63
C PRO A 10 -0.01 56.31 68.43
N SER A 11 -1.02 56.69 67.66
CA SER A 11 -1.35 56.09 66.37
C SER A 11 -0.05 55.94 65.56
N ALA A 12 0.20 54.71 65.10
CA ALA A 12 1.20 54.45 64.09
C ALA A 12 1.01 55.48 62.98
N SER A 13 2.11 56.09 62.56
CA SER A 13 2.16 57.03 61.44
C SER A 13 1.61 56.35 60.18
N GLU A 14 0.31 56.50 59.96
CA GLU A 14 -0.37 56.13 58.73
C GLU A 14 0.17 57.07 57.66
N LEU A 15 1.08 56.55 56.84
CA LEU A 15 1.52 57.21 55.63
C LEU A 15 0.26 57.57 54.83
N PRO A 16 0.04 58.84 54.49
CA PRO A 16 -1.20 59.25 53.84
C PRO A 16 -1.31 58.61 52.45
N ASP A 17 -2.55 58.31 52.03
CA ASP A 17 -2.86 57.49 50.84
C ASP A 17 -2.28 58.07 49.54
N ASP A 18 -2.05 59.39 49.49
CA ASP A 18 -1.41 60.09 48.38
C ASP A 18 0.06 59.67 48.20
N VAL A 19 0.77 59.42 49.30
CA VAL A 19 2.15 58.91 49.29
C VAL A 19 2.18 57.47 48.79
N TRP A 20 1.21 56.65 49.18
CA TRP A 20 1.07 55.27 48.68
C TRP A 20 0.75 55.24 47.18
N GLU A 21 -0.13 56.12 46.72
CA GLU A 21 -0.49 56.21 45.32
C GLU A 21 0.68 56.73 44.48
N GLN A 22 1.43 57.71 44.98
CA GLN A 22 2.65 58.20 44.34
C GLN A 22 3.74 57.12 44.28
N PHE A 23 3.99 56.41 45.38
CA PHE A 23 4.96 55.31 45.41
C PHE A 23 4.59 54.19 44.43
N THR A 24 3.31 53.83 44.34
CA THR A 24 2.82 52.81 43.39
C THR A 24 3.03 53.27 41.95
N ARG A 25 2.71 54.53 41.66
CA ARG A 25 2.86 55.13 40.32
C ARG A 25 4.32 55.24 39.90
N ASP A 26 5.21 55.66 40.81
CA ASP A 26 6.64 55.78 40.55
C ASP A 26 7.28 54.38 40.39
N THR A 27 6.94 53.43 41.25
CA THR A 27 7.44 52.05 41.19
C THR A 27 6.96 51.32 39.94
N GLU A 28 5.69 51.43 39.57
CA GLU A 28 5.15 50.77 38.38
C GLU A 28 5.74 51.35 37.08
N ARG A 29 6.00 52.66 37.06
CA ARG A 29 6.61 53.34 35.91
C ARG A 29 8.10 53.01 35.79
N ASP A 30 8.83 53.01 36.90
CA ASP A 30 10.27 52.72 36.91
C ASP A 30 10.57 51.24 36.68
N ILE A 31 9.75 50.32 37.19
CA ILE A 31 9.88 48.88 36.92
C ILE A 31 9.60 48.61 35.43
N ARG A 32 8.57 49.21 34.82
CA ARG A 32 8.32 49.06 33.38
C ARG A 32 9.45 49.63 32.51
N ALA A 33 10.11 50.70 32.97
CA ALA A 33 11.21 51.33 32.26
C ALA A 33 12.54 50.55 32.39
N SER A 34 12.78 49.89 33.52
CA SER A 34 14.03 49.19 33.83
C SER A 34 13.98 47.67 33.68
N ALA A 35 12.79 47.07 33.50
CA ALA A 35 12.64 45.63 33.34
C ALA A 35 13.35 45.11 32.06
N PRO A 36 14.27 44.13 32.18
CA PRO A 36 14.89 43.50 31.04
C PRO A 36 13.83 42.83 30.14
N LYS A 37 13.71 43.28 28.90
CA LYS A 37 12.81 42.65 27.93
C LYS A 37 13.47 41.41 27.36
N GLU A 38 13.16 40.25 27.94
CA GLU A 38 13.60 38.99 27.36
C GLU A 38 12.84 38.68 26.06
N PRO A 39 13.52 38.15 25.02
CA PRO A 39 12.86 37.74 23.79
C PRO A 39 11.89 36.59 24.10
N SER A 40 10.67 36.70 23.58
CA SER A 40 9.64 35.67 23.71
C SER A 40 10.15 34.31 23.23
N ALA A 41 9.60 33.21 23.74
CA ALA A 41 9.97 31.86 23.32
C ALA A 41 9.93 31.68 21.79
N ARG A 42 8.98 32.35 21.13
CA ARG A 42 8.86 32.38 19.67
C ARG A 42 10.01 33.13 19.00
N ALA A 43 10.44 34.26 19.56
CA ALA A 43 11.59 34.99 19.03
C ALA A 43 12.87 34.14 19.11
N ARG A 44 13.10 33.44 20.24
CA ARG A 44 14.25 32.54 20.42
C ARG A 44 14.27 31.40 19.39
N MET A 45 13.12 30.75 19.18
CA MET A 45 12.98 29.69 18.16
C MET A 45 13.19 30.21 16.73
N VAL A 46 12.79 31.44 16.43
CA VAL A 46 13.01 32.05 15.11
C VAL A 46 14.47 32.39 14.89
N THR A 47 15.15 32.99 15.87
CA THR A 47 16.59 33.27 15.78
C THR A 47 17.41 31.99 15.63
N GLU A 48 17.08 30.92 16.36
CA GLU A 48 17.78 29.64 16.23
C GLU A 48 17.56 29.01 14.84
N ARG A 49 16.32 29.08 14.32
CA ARG A 49 15.98 28.60 12.98
C ARG A 49 16.74 29.33 11.88
N LEU A 50 16.82 30.66 11.97
CA LEU A 50 17.56 31.48 11.01
C LEU A 50 19.05 31.18 11.04
N ARG A 51 19.65 31.01 12.24
CA ARG A 51 21.06 30.62 12.38
C ARG A 51 21.35 29.26 11.73
N ARG A 52 20.47 28.27 11.91
CA ARG A 52 20.59 26.96 11.25
C ARG A 52 20.42 27.03 9.73
N GLN A 53 19.65 27.98 9.21
CA GLN A 53 19.52 28.22 7.77
C GLN A 53 20.78 28.88 7.19
N GLU A 54 21.40 29.82 7.92
CA GLU A 54 22.68 30.43 7.55
C GLU A 54 23.80 29.39 7.52
N GLU A 55 23.88 28.51 8.53
CA GLU A 55 24.84 27.39 8.58
C GLU A 55 24.66 26.43 7.38
N ARG A 56 23.44 26.31 6.83
CA ARG A 56 23.14 25.51 5.63
C ARG A 56 23.32 26.26 4.30
N GLY A 57 23.67 27.55 4.33
CA GLY A 57 23.81 28.38 3.13
C GLY A 57 22.49 28.72 2.42
N GLU A 58 21.36 28.55 3.10
CA GLU A 58 20.01 28.76 2.57
C GLU A 58 19.52 30.19 2.84
N LEU A 59 20.27 31.20 2.38
CA LEU A 59 19.83 32.60 2.47
C LEU A 59 18.98 32.97 1.25
N PRO A 60 17.76 33.50 1.44
CA PRO A 60 17.01 34.08 0.33
C PRO A 60 17.76 35.30 -0.23
N PRO A 61 17.68 35.55 -1.55
CA PRO A 61 18.30 36.72 -2.16
C PRO A 61 17.77 37.99 -1.49
N GLY A 62 18.70 38.87 -1.08
CA GLY A 62 18.38 40.09 -0.35
C GLY A 62 17.48 41.02 -1.18
N TRP A 63 16.51 41.65 -0.52
CA TRP A 63 15.51 42.55 -1.11
C TRP A 63 16.08 43.82 -1.79
N ARG A 64 17.41 43.98 -1.87
CA ARG A 64 18.10 45.06 -2.58
C ARG A 64 19.33 44.61 -3.36
N THR A 65 19.27 43.49 -4.06
CA THR A 65 20.21 43.19 -5.15
C THR A 65 19.55 43.50 -6.49
N GLY A 66 19.86 44.67 -7.06
CA GLY A 66 19.49 45.00 -8.43
C GLY A 66 20.25 44.13 -9.46
N PRO A 67 19.80 44.06 -10.72
CA PRO A 67 20.43 43.23 -11.73
C PRO A 67 21.82 43.77 -12.11
N ASP A 68 22.81 42.90 -12.03
CA ASP A 68 24.23 43.18 -12.31
C ASP A 68 24.45 43.40 -13.83
N PRO A 69 24.83 44.62 -14.30
CA PRO A 69 24.88 44.92 -15.75
C PRO A 69 26.06 44.28 -16.48
N LEU A 70 27.03 43.72 -15.76
CA LEU A 70 28.28 43.17 -16.34
C LEU A 70 28.22 41.65 -16.62
N GLY A 71 27.13 40.97 -16.25
CA GLY A 71 26.92 39.55 -16.48
C GLY A 71 26.26 39.18 -17.82
N ALA A 72 25.69 40.15 -18.54
CA ALA A 72 24.87 39.89 -19.73
C ALA A 72 25.68 39.48 -20.97
N ASN A 73 26.94 39.91 -21.10
CA ASN A 73 27.75 39.67 -22.30
C ASN A 73 28.62 38.40 -22.28
N ARG A 74 28.62 37.61 -21.19
CA ARG A 74 29.26 36.26 -21.17
C ARG A 74 28.32 35.11 -21.54
N ARG A 75 27.00 35.33 -21.59
CA ARG A 75 26.01 34.27 -21.89
C ARG A 75 25.70 34.10 -23.38
N ALA A 76 26.03 35.08 -24.23
CA ALA A 76 25.79 35.01 -25.68
C ALA A 76 26.79 34.09 -26.43
N GLY A 77 28.03 33.96 -25.94
CA GLY A 77 29.05 33.10 -26.56
C GLY A 77 28.93 31.61 -26.23
N ARG A 78 28.32 31.25 -25.08
CA ARG A 78 28.23 29.85 -24.61
C ARG A 78 27.00 29.11 -25.17
N ARG A 79 25.94 29.84 -25.55
CA ARG A 79 24.71 29.26 -26.13
C ARG A 79 24.90 28.74 -27.56
N ARG A 80 25.82 29.33 -28.35
CA ARG A 80 26.10 28.87 -29.72
C ARG A 80 26.88 27.55 -29.78
N LYS A 81 27.74 27.26 -28.78
CA LYS A 81 28.44 25.97 -28.67
C LYS A 81 27.57 24.85 -28.08
N LEU A 82 26.59 25.16 -27.21
CA LEU A 82 25.68 24.15 -26.66
C LEU A 82 24.67 23.60 -27.69
N TRP A 83 24.19 24.44 -28.61
CA TRP A 83 23.26 24.01 -29.67
C TRP A 83 23.90 23.08 -30.71
N ALA A 84 25.22 23.19 -30.93
CA ALA A 84 25.96 22.25 -31.77
C ALA A 84 26.16 20.88 -31.09
N VAL A 85 26.24 20.83 -29.76
CA VAL A 85 26.42 19.58 -28.99
C VAL A 85 25.08 18.85 -28.75
N LEU A 86 23.95 19.57 -28.77
CA LEU A 86 22.60 18.99 -28.66
C LEU A 86 21.93 18.69 -30.01
N GLY A 87 22.26 19.40 -31.09
CA GLY A 87 21.64 19.19 -32.41
C GLY A 87 22.09 17.90 -33.11
N VAL A 88 23.36 17.52 -32.95
CA VAL A 88 23.93 16.31 -33.56
C VAL A 88 23.33 15.02 -32.99
N PRO A 89 23.17 14.82 -31.67
CA PRO A 89 22.53 13.61 -31.14
C PRO A 89 21.04 13.52 -31.47
N VAL A 90 20.33 14.65 -31.56
CA VAL A 90 18.91 14.66 -31.94
C VAL A 90 18.74 14.29 -33.42
N ALA A 91 19.58 14.81 -34.32
CA ALA A 91 19.57 14.41 -35.72
C ALA A 91 19.96 12.94 -35.90
N ALA A 92 20.95 12.45 -35.15
CA ALA A 92 21.33 11.03 -35.16
C ALA A 92 20.21 10.13 -34.62
N ALA A 93 19.49 10.56 -33.58
CA ALA A 93 18.32 9.84 -33.05
C ALA A 93 17.17 9.79 -34.06
N VAL A 94 16.90 10.87 -34.78
CA VAL A 94 15.89 10.89 -35.85
C VAL A 94 16.27 9.95 -37.01
N VAL A 95 17.54 9.92 -37.40
CA VAL A 95 18.04 8.97 -38.42
C VAL A 95 18.01 7.52 -37.92
N LEU A 96 18.31 7.27 -36.65
CA LEU A 96 18.17 5.95 -36.01
C LEU A 96 16.72 5.47 -35.96
N VAL A 97 15.77 6.36 -35.66
CA VAL A 97 14.33 6.06 -35.69
C VAL A 97 13.85 5.79 -37.12
N ALA A 98 14.37 6.51 -38.13
CA ALA A 98 14.04 6.27 -39.53
C ALA A 98 14.62 4.94 -40.07
N LEU A 99 15.80 4.51 -39.59
CA LEU A 99 16.47 3.28 -40.04
C LEU A 99 16.09 2.03 -39.21
N LYS A 100 15.60 2.19 -37.97
CA LYS A 100 15.15 1.11 -37.09
C LYS A 100 13.84 1.50 -36.36
N PRO A 101 12.68 1.40 -37.02
CA PRO A 101 11.39 1.72 -36.41
C PRO A 101 11.02 0.81 -35.22
N SER A 102 11.71 -0.33 -35.05
CA SER A 102 11.53 -1.27 -33.93
C SER A 102 11.95 -0.74 -32.54
N LEU A 103 12.41 0.52 -32.44
CA LEU A 103 12.75 1.18 -31.17
C LEU A 103 11.65 2.13 -30.67
N LEU A 104 10.56 2.31 -31.43
CA LEU A 104 9.35 3.01 -31.00
C LEU A 104 8.37 1.98 -30.39
N PRO A 105 7.96 2.13 -29.11
CA PRO A 105 6.87 1.34 -28.57
C PRO A 105 5.54 1.77 -29.22
N GLY A 106 4.97 0.86 -30.02
CA GLY A 106 3.75 1.08 -30.79
C GLY A 106 4.07 1.66 -32.17
N ASP A 107 3.80 0.90 -33.22
CA ASP A 107 3.93 1.31 -34.61
C ASP A 107 2.61 1.96 -35.07
N PRO A 108 2.55 3.29 -35.30
CA PRO A 108 1.34 3.93 -35.83
C PRO A 108 1.20 3.78 -37.36
N PHE A 109 2.14 3.16 -38.09
CA PHE A 109 2.13 3.10 -39.56
C PHE A 109 2.70 1.80 -40.18
N GLY A 110 2.47 0.65 -39.54
CA GLY A 110 2.77 -0.67 -40.13
C GLY A 110 1.55 -1.23 -40.89
N PRO A 111 1.69 -1.76 -42.12
CA PRO A 111 0.59 -2.39 -42.82
C PRO A 111 0.21 -3.70 -42.10
N ASP A 112 -1.09 -3.89 -41.91
CA ASP A 112 -1.71 -5.04 -41.22
C ASP A 112 -1.16 -6.39 -41.71
N GLY A 113 -0.24 -6.96 -40.94
CA GLY A 113 0.08 -8.38 -40.98
C GLY A 113 -0.87 -9.12 -40.03
N PRO A 114 -1.44 -10.28 -40.39
CA PRO A 114 -2.23 -11.07 -39.47
C PRO A 114 -1.28 -11.76 -38.47
N GLY A 115 -1.01 -11.09 -37.35
CA GLY A 115 -0.13 -11.61 -36.29
C GLY A 115 -0.26 -10.81 -35.00
N ASP A 116 -0.91 -11.42 -34.00
CA ASP A 116 -0.99 -11.05 -32.58
C ASP A 116 -1.28 -9.58 -32.24
N THR A 117 -2.59 -9.27 -32.19
CA THR A 117 -3.08 -8.19 -31.32
C THR A 117 -2.76 -8.56 -29.87
N ALA A 118 -1.65 -8.05 -29.32
CA ALA A 118 -1.36 -8.12 -27.90
C ALA A 118 -2.62 -7.67 -27.12
N ALA A 119 -3.19 -8.58 -26.33
CA ALA A 119 -4.50 -8.36 -25.74
C ALA A 119 -4.45 -7.16 -24.77
N SER A 120 -5.14 -6.06 -25.10
CA SER A 120 -5.09 -4.84 -24.30
C SER A 120 -5.53 -5.09 -22.84
N PRO A 121 -4.81 -4.55 -21.84
CA PRO A 121 -5.16 -4.71 -20.43
C PRO A 121 -6.60 -4.29 -20.13
N LEU A 122 -7.24 -5.00 -19.21
CA LEU A 122 -8.56 -4.61 -18.70
C LEU A 122 -8.41 -3.44 -17.71
N PRO A 123 -9.41 -2.55 -17.65
CA PRO A 123 -9.46 -1.54 -16.59
C PRO A 123 -9.66 -2.21 -15.22
N ALA A 124 -9.36 -1.44 -14.17
CA ALA A 124 -9.65 -1.81 -12.80
C ALA A 124 -11.14 -2.14 -12.61
N GLU A 125 -11.42 -3.16 -11.81
CA GLU A 125 -12.78 -3.64 -11.61
C GLU A 125 -13.53 -2.77 -10.60
N THR A 126 -14.60 -2.13 -11.05
CA THR A 126 -15.42 -1.23 -10.22
C THR A 126 -16.73 -1.87 -9.75
N ALA A 127 -17.17 -2.94 -10.42
CA ALA A 127 -18.38 -3.69 -10.10
C ALA A 127 -18.08 -5.20 -10.07
N ALA A 128 -18.82 -5.95 -9.26
CA ALA A 128 -18.70 -7.40 -9.24
C ALA A 128 -19.09 -7.98 -10.62
N PRO A 129 -18.37 -8.98 -11.13
CA PRO A 129 -18.74 -9.66 -12.37
C PRO A 129 -20.05 -10.44 -12.18
N THR A 130 -20.85 -10.52 -13.24
CA THR A 130 -22.14 -11.25 -13.23
C THR A 130 -22.11 -12.54 -14.03
N ALA A 131 -20.97 -12.86 -14.65
CA ALA A 131 -20.74 -14.07 -15.41
C ALA A 131 -19.25 -14.45 -15.40
N PRO A 132 -18.90 -15.71 -15.73
CA PRO A 132 -17.52 -16.11 -15.98
C PRO A 132 -16.86 -15.24 -17.05
N PRO A 133 -15.53 -15.06 -17.00
CA PRO A 133 -14.83 -14.40 -18.09
C PRO A 133 -14.99 -15.18 -19.39
N GLY A 134 -15.05 -14.47 -20.52
CA GLY A 134 -15.19 -15.08 -21.84
C GLY A 134 -14.10 -16.12 -22.16
N GLY A 135 -14.32 -16.90 -23.21
CA GLY A 135 -13.33 -17.83 -23.74
C GLY A 135 -12.02 -17.11 -24.07
N SER A 136 -10.90 -17.79 -23.82
CA SER A 136 -9.57 -17.37 -24.28
C SER A 136 -9.18 -18.27 -25.45
N THR A 137 -8.48 -17.72 -26.44
CA THR A 137 -7.94 -18.53 -27.54
C THR A 137 -7.02 -19.61 -26.96
N PRO A 138 -7.31 -20.91 -27.17
CA PRO A 138 -6.49 -21.97 -26.60
C PRO A 138 -5.02 -21.83 -27.01
N ARG A 139 -4.13 -21.74 -26.02
CA ARG A 139 -2.68 -21.66 -26.21
C ARG A 139 -1.98 -22.24 -24.98
N THR A 140 -0.94 -23.03 -25.21
CA THR A 140 -0.13 -23.61 -24.14
C THR A 140 0.77 -22.51 -23.53
N PRO A 141 0.77 -22.32 -22.19
CA PRO A 141 1.69 -21.40 -21.56
C PRO A 141 3.14 -21.87 -21.71
N THR A 142 4.05 -20.91 -21.86
CA THR A 142 5.49 -21.15 -21.95
C THR A 142 6.22 -20.29 -20.92
N LEU A 143 7.52 -20.49 -20.75
CA LEU A 143 8.33 -19.63 -19.88
C LEU A 143 8.30 -18.16 -20.31
N ASP A 144 8.22 -17.89 -21.62
CA ASP A 144 8.17 -16.54 -22.19
C ASP A 144 6.75 -15.96 -22.20
N GLU A 145 5.74 -16.81 -22.36
CA GLU A 145 4.32 -16.44 -22.35
C GLU A 145 3.53 -17.22 -21.27
N PRO A 146 3.82 -17.01 -19.98
CA PRO A 146 3.24 -17.82 -18.90
C PRO A 146 1.71 -17.69 -18.77
N PHE A 147 1.14 -16.62 -19.32
CA PHE A 147 -0.30 -16.33 -19.29
C PHE A 147 -1.01 -16.61 -20.62
N ALA A 148 -0.32 -17.18 -21.61
CA ALA A 148 -0.94 -17.57 -22.88
C ALA A 148 -2.16 -18.48 -22.68
N GLY A 149 -3.26 -18.18 -23.39
CA GLY A 149 -4.46 -19.00 -23.36
C GLY A 149 -5.35 -18.87 -22.11
N SER A 150 -5.08 -17.92 -21.20
CA SER A 150 -5.96 -17.64 -20.06
C SER A 150 -6.54 -16.23 -20.05
N PRO A 151 -7.67 -16.01 -19.35
CA PRO A 151 -8.22 -14.67 -19.15
C PRO A 151 -7.24 -13.71 -18.45
N ALA A 152 -6.32 -14.27 -17.66
CA ALA A 152 -5.33 -13.54 -16.87
C ALA A 152 -4.34 -12.76 -17.73
N LEU A 153 -4.15 -13.11 -19.01
CA LEU A 153 -3.27 -12.39 -19.92
C LEU A 153 -3.57 -10.88 -19.96
N ARG A 154 -4.86 -10.52 -19.82
CA ARG A 154 -5.35 -9.13 -19.84
C ARG A 154 -5.44 -8.48 -18.46
N TRP A 155 -5.09 -9.20 -17.39
CA TRP A 155 -5.16 -8.66 -16.04
C TRP A 155 -3.92 -7.82 -15.74
N ALA A 156 -4.04 -6.99 -14.70
CA ALA A 156 -2.95 -6.15 -14.24
C ALA A 156 -1.90 -6.96 -13.49
N ASP A 157 -0.67 -6.44 -13.47
CA ASP A 157 0.47 -7.10 -12.84
C ASP A 157 0.55 -6.77 -11.35
N GLY A 158 0.62 -7.81 -10.51
CA GLY A 158 0.82 -7.74 -9.07
C GLY A 158 -0.03 -6.69 -8.37
N ALA A 159 0.62 -5.85 -7.57
CA ALA A 159 -0.05 -4.84 -6.75
C ALA A 159 -0.75 -3.73 -7.57
N ALA A 160 -0.47 -3.61 -8.88
CA ALA A 160 -1.19 -2.69 -9.76
C ALA A 160 -2.64 -3.16 -10.01
N GLY A 161 -2.93 -4.46 -9.87
CA GLY A 161 -4.28 -4.99 -9.91
C GLY A 161 -5.11 -4.74 -8.65
N ILE A 162 -4.48 -4.32 -7.55
CA ILE A 162 -5.15 -3.98 -6.30
C ILE A 162 -5.33 -2.46 -6.24
N VAL A 163 -6.44 -2.00 -6.79
CA VAL A 163 -6.82 -0.58 -6.82
C VAL A 163 -7.86 -0.31 -5.74
N PRO A 164 -7.52 0.39 -4.64
CA PRO A 164 -8.51 0.78 -3.65
C PRO A 164 -9.54 1.75 -4.24
N PRO A 165 -10.82 1.66 -3.84
CA PRO A 165 -11.83 2.65 -4.22
C PRO A 165 -11.52 4.01 -3.61
N GLU A 166 -12.15 5.06 -4.13
CA GLU A 166 -12.05 6.39 -3.54
C GLU A 166 -12.61 6.38 -2.11
N ALA A 167 -11.77 6.74 -1.14
CA ALA A 167 -12.17 6.86 0.25
C ALA A 167 -13.19 8.00 0.44
N LYS A 168 -14.28 7.70 1.14
CA LYS A 168 -15.34 8.65 1.51
C LYS A 168 -15.68 8.44 2.98
N ALA A 169 -16.10 9.51 3.65
CA ALA A 169 -16.60 9.39 5.02
C ALA A 169 -17.88 8.52 5.04
N VAL A 170 -18.02 7.67 6.05
CA VAL A 170 -19.18 6.79 6.24
C VAL A 170 -19.66 6.89 7.68
N GLY A 171 -20.89 7.39 7.87
CA GLY A 171 -21.43 7.67 9.20
C GLY A 171 -20.49 8.57 10.02
N PRO A 172 -20.07 8.16 11.24
CA PRO A 172 -19.14 8.91 12.09
C PRO A 172 -17.66 8.72 11.69
N VAL A 173 -17.35 7.89 10.69
CA VAL A 173 -15.97 7.56 10.31
C VAL A 173 -15.46 8.53 9.25
N SER A 174 -14.30 9.14 9.52
CA SER A 174 -13.71 10.13 8.62
C SER A 174 -13.15 9.49 7.34
N LYS A 175 -13.00 10.31 6.29
CA LYS A 175 -12.40 9.92 5.02
C LYS A 175 -10.99 9.35 5.21
N GLU A 176 -10.22 9.92 6.13
CA GLU A 176 -8.83 9.52 6.40
C GLU A 176 -8.76 8.13 7.03
N ARG A 177 -9.69 7.80 7.94
CA ARG A 177 -9.77 6.46 8.53
C ARG A 177 -10.18 5.41 7.50
N VAL A 178 -11.11 5.76 6.60
CA VAL A 178 -11.45 4.88 5.47
C VAL A 178 -10.25 4.67 4.55
N ALA A 179 -9.53 5.73 4.18
CA ALA A 179 -8.32 5.62 3.38
C ALA A 179 -7.25 4.74 4.05
N GLN A 180 -7.09 4.86 5.37
CA GLN A 180 -6.18 4.01 6.15
C GLN A 180 -6.58 2.53 6.10
N ALA A 181 -7.87 2.22 6.29
CA ALA A 181 -8.36 0.84 6.25
C ALA A 181 -8.12 0.19 4.88
N LEU A 182 -8.41 0.92 3.80
CA LEU A 182 -8.19 0.48 2.42
C LEU A 182 -6.70 0.23 2.13
N GLU A 183 -5.82 1.14 2.54
CA GLU A 183 -4.37 1.01 2.35
C GLU A 183 -3.79 -0.17 3.15
N LEU A 184 -4.22 -0.36 4.40
CA LEU A 184 -3.81 -1.52 5.21
C LEU A 184 -4.31 -2.83 4.59
N THR A 185 -5.52 -2.85 4.05
CA THR A 185 -6.08 -4.03 3.37
C THR A 185 -5.29 -4.37 2.12
N LYS A 186 -4.92 -3.36 1.32
CA LYS A 186 -4.01 -3.56 0.19
C LYS A 186 -2.67 -4.14 0.63
N ARG A 187 -2.06 -3.63 1.71
CA ARG A 187 -0.80 -4.17 2.25
C ARG A 187 -0.93 -5.61 2.74
N LEU A 188 -2.04 -5.96 3.38
CA LEU A 188 -2.33 -7.34 3.78
C LEU A 188 -2.34 -8.26 2.56
N LEU A 189 -3.13 -7.92 1.53
CA LEU A 189 -3.24 -8.71 0.30
C LEU A 189 -1.90 -8.85 -0.41
N VAL A 190 -1.14 -7.76 -0.53
CA VAL A 190 0.20 -7.78 -1.15
C VAL A 190 1.15 -8.67 -0.34
N GLY A 191 1.24 -8.47 0.98
CA GLY A 191 2.14 -9.25 1.83
C GLY A 191 1.81 -10.74 1.85
N ALA A 192 0.52 -11.09 1.75
CA ALA A 192 0.04 -12.46 1.88
C ALA A 192 0.05 -13.23 0.55
N ASN A 193 -0.05 -12.53 -0.60
CA ASN A 193 -0.26 -13.18 -1.89
C ASN A 193 0.72 -12.74 -2.98
N LEU A 194 1.43 -11.62 -2.82
CA LEU A 194 2.30 -11.08 -3.88
C LEU A 194 3.75 -10.90 -3.43
N ASP A 195 4.03 -10.85 -2.13
CA ASP A 195 5.38 -10.72 -1.63
C ASP A 195 6.26 -11.90 -2.11
N PRO A 196 7.36 -11.66 -2.83
CA PRO A 196 8.15 -12.73 -3.43
C PRO A 196 8.82 -13.67 -2.41
N ARG A 197 8.94 -13.26 -1.14
CA ARG A 197 9.41 -14.15 -0.07
C ARG A 197 8.27 -15.05 0.39
N THR A 198 7.08 -14.48 0.64
CA THR A 198 5.87 -15.25 0.99
C THR A 198 5.56 -16.30 -0.07
N VAL A 199 5.53 -15.90 -1.35
CA VAL A 199 5.23 -16.81 -2.47
C VAL A 199 6.26 -17.94 -2.56
N ARG A 200 7.52 -17.71 -2.19
CA ARG A 200 8.58 -18.73 -2.12
C ARG A 200 8.65 -19.45 -0.75
N GLY A 201 7.55 -19.46 0.00
CA GLY A 201 7.43 -20.24 1.23
C GLY A 201 8.02 -19.58 2.48
N ALA A 202 8.57 -18.37 2.41
CA ALA A 202 9.03 -17.68 3.61
C ALA A 202 7.84 -17.22 4.47
N ARG A 203 8.10 -16.95 5.76
CA ARG A 203 7.09 -16.40 6.67
C ARG A 203 6.60 -15.02 6.19
N PRO A 204 5.27 -14.77 6.13
CA PRO A 204 4.68 -13.58 5.53
C PRO A 204 4.69 -12.37 6.48
N GLU A 205 5.88 -11.91 6.86
CA GLU A 205 6.08 -10.84 7.86
C GLU A 205 5.31 -9.55 7.52
N ALA A 206 5.29 -9.15 6.25
CA ALA A 206 4.61 -7.93 5.81
C ALA A 206 3.08 -8.00 6.01
N ALA A 207 2.48 -9.18 5.81
CA ALA A 207 1.05 -9.39 6.05
C ALA A 207 0.73 -9.42 7.53
N LEU A 208 1.50 -10.18 8.32
CA LEU A 208 1.31 -10.27 9.77
C LEU A 208 1.49 -8.91 10.46
N ALA A 209 2.40 -8.07 9.93
CA ALA A 209 2.70 -6.75 10.48
C ALA A 209 1.58 -5.70 10.35
N VAL A 210 0.51 -5.95 9.59
CA VAL A 210 -0.65 -5.03 9.53
C VAL A 210 -1.83 -5.49 10.40
N LEU A 211 -1.78 -6.73 10.90
CA LEU A 211 -2.82 -7.30 11.74
C LEU A 211 -2.68 -6.85 13.19
N ASP A 212 -3.79 -6.88 13.93
CA ASP A 212 -3.85 -6.52 15.34
C ASP A 212 -3.32 -7.67 16.20
N PRO A 213 -2.17 -7.52 16.89
CA PRO A 213 -1.65 -8.56 17.77
C PRO A 213 -2.53 -8.83 18.99
N ARG A 214 -3.52 -7.97 19.26
CA ARG A 214 -4.49 -8.16 20.35
C ARG A 214 -5.74 -8.92 19.90
N GLN A 215 -5.89 -9.21 18.60
CA GLN A 215 -6.99 -10.04 18.14
C GLN A 215 -6.82 -11.45 18.72
N PRO A 216 -7.79 -11.96 19.50
CA PRO A 216 -7.65 -13.26 20.14
C PRO A 216 -7.41 -14.38 19.11
N LYS A 217 -6.41 -15.23 19.40
CA LYS A 217 -6.02 -16.44 18.66
C LYS A 217 -5.51 -16.25 17.23
N LEU A 218 -5.92 -15.21 16.49
CA LEU A 218 -5.61 -15.07 15.06
C LEU A 218 -4.12 -15.25 14.73
N LEU A 219 -3.24 -14.49 15.38
CA LEU A 219 -1.80 -14.59 15.10
C LEU A 219 -1.20 -15.90 15.63
N ASP A 220 -1.67 -16.42 16.76
CA ASP A 220 -1.20 -17.70 17.30
C ASP A 220 -1.59 -18.88 16.39
N ASP A 221 -2.79 -18.82 15.79
CA ASP A 221 -3.30 -19.79 14.84
C ASP A 221 -2.50 -19.72 13.54
N PHE A 222 -2.23 -18.52 13.00
CA PHE A 222 -1.33 -18.36 11.84
C PHE A 222 0.10 -18.82 12.14
N ASP A 223 0.63 -18.55 13.32
CA ASP A 223 1.96 -19.00 13.73
C ASP A 223 2.05 -20.52 13.83
N THR A 224 0.97 -21.14 14.32
CA THR A 224 0.85 -22.60 14.36
C THR A 224 0.75 -23.17 12.94
N ALA A 225 -0.10 -22.61 12.09
CA ALA A 225 -0.27 -23.04 10.69
C ALA A 225 1.02 -22.91 9.87
N LEU A 226 1.78 -21.84 10.06
CA LEU A 226 3.04 -21.59 9.35
C LEU A 226 4.20 -22.49 9.84
N ARG A 227 4.17 -22.93 11.11
CA ARG A 227 5.24 -23.73 11.73
C ARG A 227 4.97 -25.23 11.64
N SER A 228 3.70 -25.63 11.76
CA SER A 228 3.26 -27.02 11.80
C SER A 228 1.92 -27.16 11.08
N PRO A 229 1.93 -27.00 9.74
CA PRO A 229 0.74 -27.06 8.92
C PRO A 229 0.04 -28.42 9.02
N SER A 230 -1.28 -28.39 8.87
CA SER A 230 -2.16 -29.56 8.92
C SER A 230 -3.51 -29.18 8.32
N GLU A 231 -4.38 -30.15 8.06
CA GLU A 231 -5.76 -29.92 7.60
C GLU A 231 -6.51 -28.88 8.46
N ARG A 232 -6.29 -28.89 9.79
CA ARG A 232 -6.94 -27.93 10.71
C ARG A 232 -6.23 -26.59 10.83
N ASN A 233 -4.95 -26.54 10.47
CA ASN A 233 -4.10 -25.37 10.59
C ASN A 233 -3.42 -25.15 9.24
N ASP A 234 -4.20 -24.81 8.23
CA ASP A 234 -3.69 -24.60 6.88
C ASP A 234 -3.35 -23.12 6.66
N PRO A 235 -2.05 -22.77 6.49
CA PRO A 235 -1.66 -21.38 6.23
C PRO A 235 -2.13 -20.90 4.86
N LEU A 236 -2.49 -21.81 3.94
CA LEU A 236 -2.95 -21.49 2.60
C LEU A 236 -4.32 -20.80 2.58
N THR A 237 -5.06 -20.81 3.69
CA THR A 237 -6.30 -20.02 3.87
C THR A 237 -6.08 -18.51 3.79
N MET A 238 -4.88 -18.04 4.11
CA MET A 238 -4.52 -16.61 4.05
C MET A 238 -3.33 -16.33 3.14
N PHE A 239 -2.34 -17.23 3.08
CA PHE A 239 -1.04 -16.97 2.47
C PHE A 239 -0.79 -17.87 1.26
N SER A 240 -0.54 -17.29 0.08
CA SER A 240 -0.18 -18.07 -1.10
C SER A 240 1.32 -18.39 -1.07
N ARG A 241 1.65 -19.68 -0.95
CA ARG A 241 3.01 -20.17 -0.69
C ARG A 241 3.29 -21.41 -1.53
N PHE A 242 4.46 -21.48 -2.15
CA PHE A 242 4.96 -22.66 -2.85
C PHE A 242 6.22 -23.18 -2.16
N ASP A 243 6.42 -24.49 -2.17
CA ASP A 243 7.67 -25.10 -1.70
C ASP A 243 8.79 -24.76 -2.72
N PRO A 244 9.84 -24.02 -2.34
CA PRO A 244 10.92 -23.64 -3.25
C PRO A 244 11.75 -24.83 -3.75
N ASP A 245 11.71 -25.98 -3.07
CA ASP A 245 12.42 -27.19 -3.47
C ASP A 245 11.66 -27.97 -4.56
N GLU A 246 10.35 -27.74 -4.70
CA GLU A 246 9.49 -28.41 -5.68
C GLU A 246 9.03 -27.50 -6.83
N ILE A 247 8.73 -26.23 -6.51
CA ILE A 247 8.04 -25.30 -7.40
C ILE A 247 8.76 -23.96 -7.44
N ARG A 248 8.89 -23.40 -8.66
CA ARG A 248 9.46 -22.07 -8.89
C ARG A 248 8.46 -21.17 -9.62
N PRO A 249 8.18 -19.95 -9.12
CA PRO A 249 7.48 -18.94 -9.90
C PRO A 249 8.22 -18.62 -11.21
N VAL A 250 7.47 -18.49 -12.30
CA VAL A 250 8.00 -18.10 -13.61
C VAL A 250 7.98 -16.58 -13.72
N GLY A 251 9.17 -15.98 -13.83
CA GLY A 251 9.32 -14.52 -13.83
C GLY A 251 8.98 -13.88 -12.47
N ASP A 252 8.62 -12.60 -12.50
CA ASP A 252 8.28 -11.78 -11.34
C ASP A 252 6.82 -11.26 -11.35
N VAL A 253 6.04 -11.70 -12.35
CA VAL A 253 4.66 -11.25 -12.55
C VAL A 253 3.67 -12.28 -12.02
N VAL A 254 2.80 -11.83 -11.12
CA VAL A 254 1.56 -12.51 -10.73
C VAL A 254 0.40 -11.68 -11.27
N LYS A 255 -0.48 -12.27 -12.09
CA LYS A 255 -1.64 -11.53 -12.61
C LYS A 255 -2.69 -11.39 -11.52
N THR A 256 -3.19 -10.17 -11.34
CA THR A 256 -4.12 -9.83 -10.26
C THR A 256 -5.35 -9.14 -10.81
N ARG A 257 -6.52 -9.57 -10.35
CA ARG A 257 -7.78 -8.91 -10.67
C ARG A 257 -8.73 -8.99 -9.48
N GLY A 258 -9.36 -7.87 -9.17
CA GLY A 258 -10.41 -7.83 -8.17
C GLY A 258 -10.83 -6.45 -7.77
N ARG A 259 -11.59 -6.39 -6.68
CA ARG A 259 -12.13 -5.15 -6.12
C ARG A 259 -12.20 -5.25 -4.60
N MET A 260 -12.22 -4.09 -3.96
CA MET A 260 -12.62 -3.96 -2.57
C MET A 260 -13.67 -2.88 -2.41
N THR A 261 -14.54 -3.05 -1.42
CA THR A 261 -15.53 -2.08 -0.97
C THR A 261 -15.37 -1.85 0.51
N PHE A 262 -15.95 -0.75 1.00
CA PHE A 262 -15.94 -0.43 2.41
C PHE A 262 -17.32 0.01 2.87
N GLU A 263 -17.58 -0.24 4.15
CA GLU A 263 -18.78 0.21 4.84
C GLU A 263 -18.46 0.55 6.30
N GLN A 264 -19.44 1.16 6.97
CA GLN A 264 -19.33 1.43 8.39
C GLN A 264 -19.46 0.13 9.18
N GLY A 265 -18.42 -0.20 9.95
CA GLY A 265 -18.45 -1.28 10.93
C GLY A 265 -19.12 -0.88 12.24
N ALA A 266 -19.33 -1.87 13.11
CA ALA A 266 -19.82 -1.62 14.46
C ALA A 266 -18.86 -0.71 15.24
N GLY A 267 -19.40 0.09 16.16
CA GLY A 267 -18.57 0.95 17.03
C GLY A 267 -17.65 1.93 16.27
N ALA A 268 -18.10 2.46 15.13
CA ALA A 268 -17.31 3.37 14.28
C ALA A 268 -16.01 2.77 13.72
N GLY A 269 -15.98 1.45 13.49
CA GLY A 269 -14.98 0.80 12.66
C GLY A 269 -15.22 1.02 11.16
N VAL A 270 -14.23 0.65 10.33
CA VAL A 270 -14.38 0.54 8.87
C VAL A 270 -14.23 -0.93 8.52
N VAL A 271 -15.27 -1.53 7.95
CA VAL A 271 -15.18 -2.88 7.37
C VAL A 271 -14.81 -2.72 5.90
N VAL A 272 -13.80 -3.47 5.45
CA VAL A 272 -13.38 -3.58 4.06
C VAL A 272 -13.62 -5.01 3.62
N HIS A 273 -14.46 -5.16 2.61
CA HIS A 273 -14.68 -6.41 1.89
C HIS A 273 -13.80 -6.42 0.65
N ALA A 274 -12.94 -7.41 0.50
CA ALA A 274 -12.02 -7.53 -0.64
C ALA A 274 -12.14 -8.90 -1.31
N ASP A 275 -12.38 -8.89 -2.62
CA ASP A 275 -12.45 -10.07 -3.48
C ASP A 275 -11.40 -9.91 -4.58
N TYR A 276 -10.32 -10.68 -4.49
CA TYR A 276 -9.21 -10.65 -5.44
C TYR A 276 -8.79 -12.06 -5.85
N THR A 277 -8.47 -12.22 -7.13
CA THR A 277 -7.86 -13.43 -7.67
C THR A 277 -6.45 -13.15 -8.14
N PHE A 278 -5.55 -14.05 -7.77
CA PHE A 278 -4.12 -14.06 -8.10
C PHE A 278 -3.81 -15.28 -8.96
N VAL A 279 -3.04 -15.09 -10.03
CA VAL A 279 -2.66 -16.18 -10.95
C VAL A 279 -1.15 -16.27 -10.98
N TYR A 280 -0.65 -17.38 -10.45
CA TYR A 280 0.78 -17.67 -10.31
C TYR A 280 1.21 -18.58 -11.43
N PRO A 281 2.05 -18.10 -12.37
CA PRO A 281 2.71 -18.99 -13.31
C PRO A 281 3.87 -19.67 -12.60
N VAL A 282 3.95 -20.98 -12.72
CA VAL A 282 4.89 -21.81 -11.97
C VAL A 282 5.48 -22.88 -12.86
N THR A 283 6.70 -23.28 -12.54
CA THR A 283 7.42 -24.39 -13.15
C THR A 283 7.99 -25.31 -12.08
N ARG A 284 8.34 -26.52 -12.46
CA ARG A 284 8.99 -27.48 -11.56
C ARG A 284 10.41 -27.03 -11.24
N ALA A 285 10.85 -27.21 -10.00
CA ALA A 285 12.21 -26.88 -9.58
C ALA A 285 13.28 -27.76 -10.24
N ASP A 286 12.88 -28.91 -10.82
CA ASP A 286 13.73 -29.85 -11.56
C ASP A 286 14.25 -29.34 -12.92
N GLY A 287 13.78 -28.18 -13.38
CA GLY A 287 14.27 -27.52 -14.59
C GLY A 287 13.55 -27.91 -15.89
N ARG A 288 12.50 -28.73 -15.84
CA ARG A 288 11.63 -28.95 -17.03
C ARG A 288 10.92 -27.65 -17.40
N PRO A 289 10.87 -27.26 -18.70
CA PRO A 289 10.35 -25.95 -19.13
C PRO A 289 8.81 -25.89 -19.17
N GLU A 290 8.13 -26.75 -18.42
CA GLU A 290 6.68 -26.83 -18.38
C GLU A 290 6.14 -25.76 -17.43
N VAL A 291 5.09 -25.05 -17.88
CA VAL A 291 4.44 -24.01 -17.10
C VAL A 291 3.02 -24.44 -16.77
N ALA A 292 2.69 -24.38 -15.49
CA ALA A 292 1.33 -24.46 -14.99
C ALA A 292 0.93 -23.11 -14.38
N ARG A 293 -0.37 -22.94 -14.16
CA ARG A 293 -0.91 -21.78 -13.44
C ARG A 293 -1.73 -22.24 -12.26
N THR A 294 -1.46 -21.69 -11.09
CA THR A 294 -2.32 -21.83 -9.91
C THR A 294 -3.10 -20.54 -9.74
N ILE A 295 -4.41 -20.66 -9.53
CA ILE A 295 -5.34 -19.55 -9.44
C ILE A 295 -5.87 -19.51 -8.01
N VAL A 296 -5.65 -18.42 -7.28
CA VAL A 296 -6.10 -18.30 -5.89
C VAL A 296 -7.01 -17.10 -5.78
N ARG A 297 -8.29 -17.34 -5.48
CA ARG A 297 -9.26 -16.30 -5.11
C ARG A 297 -9.27 -16.14 -3.60
N ARG A 298 -9.24 -14.90 -3.13
CA ARG A 298 -9.37 -14.50 -1.73
C ARG A 298 -10.61 -13.64 -1.58
N VAL A 299 -11.50 -14.02 -0.68
CA VAL A 299 -12.61 -13.17 -0.23
C VAL A 299 -12.42 -12.92 1.25
N ILE A 300 -12.01 -11.70 1.60
CA ILE A 300 -11.69 -11.34 2.99
C ILE A 300 -12.55 -10.17 3.45
N ASP A 301 -12.98 -10.24 4.70
CA ASP A 301 -13.56 -9.13 5.44
C ASP A 301 -12.59 -8.75 6.56
N VAL A 302 -12.08 -7.52 6.50
CA VAL A 302 -11.21 -6.96 7.55
C VAL A 302 -11.82 -5.70 8.11
N GLU A 303 -11.61 -5.45 9.40
CA GLU A 303 -12.06 -4.23 10.05
C GLU A 303 -10.86 -3.42 10.53
N LEU A 304 -10.89 -2.11 10.32
CA LEU A 304 -10.08 -1.15 11.08
C LEU A 304 -10.93 -0.64 12.26
N PRO A 305 -10.78 -1.19 13.47
CA PRO A 305 -11.67 -0.85 14.57
C PRO A 305 -11.33 0.51 15.17
N ASP A 306 -12.28 1.10 15.90
CA ASP A 306 -12.04 2.32 16.67
C ASP A 306 -11.43 2.01 18.05
N PRO A 307 -10.18 2.44 18.34
CA PRO A 307 -9.53 2.17 19.62
C PRO A 307 -10.20 2.90 20.81
N THR A 308 -11.08 3.88 20.56
CA THR A 308 -11.89 4.51 21.62
C THR A 308 -13.10 3.67 22.02
N ARG A 309 -13.50 2.71 21.16
CA ARG A 309 -14.64 1.81 21.37
C ARG A 309 -14.22 0.37 21.65
N TYR A 310 -13.06 -0.04 21.15
CA TYR A 310 -12.54 -1.40 21.27
C TYR A 310 -11.14 -1.44 21.90
N ARG A 311 -10.82 -2.54 22.59
CA ARG A 311 -9.48 -2.83 23.11
C ARG A 311 -8.58 -3.42 22.02
N VAL A 312 -8.19 -2.58 21.07
CA VAL A 312 -7.40 -2.96 19.89
C VAL A 312 -6.07 -2.22 19.85
N THR A 313 -5.16 -2.65 18.98
CA THR A 313 -3.95 -1.88 18.67
C THR A 313 -4.30 -0.79 17.64
N PRO A 314 -4.08 0.51 17.94
CA PRO A 314 -4.38 1.58 16.99
C PRO A 314 -3.69 1.38 15.64
N GLY A 315 -4.44 1.58 14.54
CA GLY A 315 -3.90 1.47 13.19
C GLY A 315 -3.59 0.04 12.72
N ARG A 316 -4.19 -0.97 13.34
CA ARG A 316 -4.09 -2.38 12.94
C ARG A 316 -5.43 -2.94 12.52
N LEU A 317 -5.40 -3.88 11.59
CA LEU A 317 -6.59 -4.56 11.09
C LEU A 317 -6.95 -5.76 11.97
N SER A 318 -8.25 -5.96 12.17
CA SER A 318 -8.79 -7.24 12.63
C SER A 318 -9.36 -8.02 11.45
N VAL A 319 -9.08 -9.31 11.35
CA VAL A 319 -9.67 -10.18 10.32
C VAL A 319 -11.02 -10.69 10.83
N LYS A 320 -12.07 -10.54 10.04
CA LYS A 320 -13.44 -11.00 10.36
C LYS A 320 -13.80 -12.28 9.64
N LYS A 321 -13.48 -12.33 8.35
CA LYS A 321 -13.69 -13.48 7.48
C LYS A 321 -12.51 -13.59 6.52
N TYR A 322 -12.11 -14.81 6.22
CA TYR A 322 -11.12 -15.10 5.21
C TYR A 322 -11.46 -16.43 4.55
N ASP A 323 -11.97 -16.35 3.33
CA ASP A 323 -12.29 -17.51 2.52
C ASP A 323 -11.39 -17.53 1.28
N GLU A 324 -11.18 -18.73 0.75
CA GLU A 324 -10.39 -18.94 -0.44
C GLU A 324 -10.99 -19.99 -1.38
N GLU A 325 -10.68 -19.83 -2.67
CA GLU A 325 -10.88 -20.86 -3.68
C GLU A 325 -9.55 -21.03 -4.42
N ILE A 326 -9.03 -22.25 -4.46
CA ILE A 326 -7.74 -22.58 -5.08
C ILE A 326 -8.00 -23.46 -6.30
N GLY A 327 -7.68 -22.92 -7.48
CA GLY A 327 -7.64 -23.64 -8.74
C GLY A 327 -6.23 -24.15 -9.06
N ASN A 328 -6.14 -25.41 -9.48
CA ASN A 328 -4.90 -26.10 -9.80
C ASN A 328 -3.90 -26.17 -8.63
N SER A 329 -4.32 -26.84 -7.56
CA SER A 329 -3.47 -27.35 -6.48
C SER A 329 -4.05 -28.68 -6.00
N ALA A 330 -3.21 -29.59 -5.48
CA ALA A 330 -3.70 -30.80 -4.83
C ALA A 330 -4.58 -30.46 -3.61
N CYS A 331 -5.70 -31.16 -3.44
CA CYS A 331 -6.66 -30.89 -2.37
C CYS A 331 -6.30 -31.55 -1.03
N ASP A 332 -5.77 -32.78 -1.08
CA ASP A 332 -5.56 -33.62 0.11
C ASP A 332 -4.11 -33.55 0.64
N VAL A 333 -3.42 -32.44 0.37
CA VAL A 333 -2.05 -32.18 0.84
C VAL A 333 -2.07 -30.94 1.73
N HIS A 334 -1.70 -31.11 2.99
CA HIS A 334 -1.80 -30.07 4.02
C HIS A 334 -0.46 -29.78 4.70
N ASP A 335 0.59 -29.68 3.89
CA ASP A 335 1.96 -29.34 4.34
C ASP A 335 2.25 -27.83 4.31
N GLY A 336 1.21 -27.01 4.04
CA GLY A 336 1.29 -25.56 4.03
C GLY A 336 1.84 -24.95 2.74
N TYR A 337 1.90 -25.73 1.65
CA TYR A 337 2.29 -25.29 0.32
C TYR A 337 1.26 -25.66 -0.74
N LEU A 338 1.14 -24.81 -1.76
CA LEU A 338 0.38 -25.11 -2.97
C LEU A 338 1.14 -26.16 -3.78
N HIS A 339 0.39 -27.14 -4.31
CA HIS A 339 0.89 -28.30 -5.06
C HIS A 339 0.29 -28.34 -6.47
N PRO A 340 0.78 -27.50 -7.40
CA PRO A 340 0.22 -27.37 -8.74
C PRO A 340 0.37 -28.65 -9.54
N ARG A 341 -0.63 -28.96 -10.35
CA ARG A 341 -0.56 -30.03 -11.33
C ARG A 341 -0.06 -29.48 -12.66
N PHE A 342 0.79 -30.26 -13.30
CA PHE A 342 1.37 -29.96 -14.60
C PHE A 342 0.74 -30.84 -15.70
N PRO A 343 0.65 -30.37 -16.95
CA PRO A 343 0.11 -31.16 -18.06
C PRO A 343 0.74 -32.54 -18.24
N SER A 344 2.02 -32.70 -17.91
CA SER A 344 2.74 -33.98 -17.98
C SER A 344 2.47 -34.95 -16.83
N ASP A 345 1.71 -34.53 -15.81
CA ASP A 345 1.39 -35.38 -14.67
C ASP A 345 0.37 -36.44 -15.05
N ASP A 346 0.56 -37.66 -14.54
CA ASP A 346 -0.45 -38.71 -14.63
C ASP A 346 -1.78 -38.20 -14.09
N PRO A 347 -2.92 -38.38 -14.77
CA PRO A 347 -4.21 -37.78 -14.41
C PRO A 347 -4.71 -38.11 -12.99
N GLY A 348 -4.02 -39.00 -12.26
CA GLY A 348 -4.25 -39.25 -10.84
C GLY A 348 -5.61 -39.86 -10.60
N ARG A 349 -6.17 -39.64 -9.41
CA ARG A 349 -7.54 -40.02 -9.11
C ARG A 349 -8.49 -39.07 -9.86
N GLU A 350 -9.49 -39.62 -10.54
CA GLU A 350 -10.54 -38.80 -11.17
C GLU A 350 -11.16 -37.87 -10.13
N PRO A 351 -11.20 -36.54 -10.37
CA PRO A 351 -11.83 -35.62 -9.45
C PRO A 351 -13.32 -35.96 -9.32
N THR A 352 -13.83 -35.90 -8.10
CA THR A 352 -15.21 -36.31 -7.79
C THR A 352 -16.18 -35.14 -7.76
N GLY A 353 -15.68 -33.90 -7.75
CA GLY A 353 -16.47 -32.67 -7.77
C GLY A 353 -16.83 -32.17 -9.19
N PRO A 354 -17.77 -31.21 -9.29
CA PRO A 354 -18.14 -30.59 -10.56
C PRO A 354 -16.96 -29.82 -11.16
N ALA A 355 -16.96 -29.68 -12.49
CA ALA A 355 -15.97 -28.86 -13.17
C ALA A 355 -16.24 -27.37 -12.91
N VAL A 356 -15.26 -26.64 -12.38
CA VAL A 356 -15.34 -25.23 -12.02
C VAL A 356 -14.39 -24.41 -12.88
N ASP A 357 -14.81 -23.24 -13.32
CA ASP A 357 -13.90 -22.25 -13.90
C ASP A 357 -13.25 -21.44 -12.77
N PRO A 358 -11.95 -21.61 -12.48
CA PRO A 358 -11.31 -20.92 -11.35
C PRO A 358 -11.17 -19.39 -11.59
N TYR A 359 -11.48 -18.93 -12.81
CA TYR A 359 -11.54 -17.51 -13.15
C TYR A 359 -12.94 -16.90 -12.94
N ASP A 360 -13.96 -17.70 -12.66
CA ASP A 360 -15.32 -17.22 -12.42
C ASP A 360 -15.48 -16.64 -11.01
N ARG A 361 -15.68 -15.32 -10.96
CA ARG A 361 -15.89 -14.57 -9.72
C ARG A 361 -17.32 -14.06 -9.58
N SER A 362 -18.25 -14.54 -10.42
CA SER A 362 -19.65 -14.10 -10.41
C SER A 362 -20.49 -14.75 -9.31
N ARG A 363 -19.99 -15.85 -8.75
CA ARG A 363 -20.57 -16.58 -7.61
C ARG A 363 -19.76 -16.35 -6.34
N GLY A 364 -20.38 -16.64 -5.19
CA GLY A 364 -19.68 -16.69 -3.90
C GLY A 364 -18.68 -17.84 -3.83
N ILE A 365 -17.87 -17.87 -2.78
CA ILE A 365 -17.09 -19.06 -2.41
C ILE A 365 -18.01 -19.92 -1.54
N ASP A 366 -18.21 -21.17 -1.94
CA ASP A 366 -18.97 -22.14 -1.16
C ASP A 366 -18.02 -22.82 -0.15
N ASP A 367 -18.43 -22.87 1.12
CA ASP A 367 -17.63 -23.50 2.18
C ASP A 367 -17.59 -25.04 1.98
N GLY A 368 -16.40 -25.61 1.84
CA GLY A 368 -16.21 -27.07 1.97
C GLY A 368 -16.76 -27.93 0.82
N GLY A 369 -16.72 -27.42 -0.42
CA GLY A 369 -17.02 -28.23 -1.61
C GLY A 369 -16.01 -29.38 -1.82
N PRO A 370 -16.42 -30.52 -2.44
CA PRO A 370 -15.50 -31.62 -2.73
C PRO A 370 -14.40 -31.17 -3.69
N CYS A 371 -13.23 -31.80 -3.62
CA CYS A 371 -12.14 -31.61 -4.57
C CYS A 371 -12.65 -31.78 -6.01
N GLY A 372 -12.70 -30.67 -6.75
CA GLY A 372 -13.29 -30.59 -8.08
C GLY A 372 -12.26 -30.46 -9.19
N THR A 373 -12.72 -30.60 -10.44
CA THR A 373 -11.90 -30.36 -11.63
C THR A 373 -11.92 -28.89 -11.99
N VAL A 374 -10.77 -28.30 -12.34
CA VAL A 374 -10.76 -26.98 -12.99
C VAL A 374 -10.97 -27.14 -14.50
N THR A 375 -11.87 -26.36 -15.08
CA THR A 375 -12.22 -26.42 -16.53
C THR A 375 -11.12 -25.82 -17.42
N ARG A 376 -10.30 -24.94 -16.86
CA ARG A 376 -9.16 -24.29 -17.51
C ARG A 376 -8.21 -23.77 -16.46
N THR A 377 -6.95 -23.66 -16.82
CA THR A 377 -5.93 -22.97 -16.03
C THR A 377 -5.26 -21.93 -16.87
#